data_AF-A0A644ZDD9-F1
#
_entry.id   AF-A0A644ZDD9-F1
#
_cell.length_a   1.000
_cell.length_b   1.000
_cell.length_c   1.000
_cell.angle_alpha   90.00
_cell.angle_beta   90.00
_cell.angle_gamma   90.00
#
_symmetry.space_group_name_H-M   'P 1'
#
loop_
_entity.id
_entity.type
_entity.pdbx_description
1 polymer ?
#
loop_
_entity_poly.entity_id
_entity_poly.type
_entity_poly.pdbx_seq_one_letter_code
_entity_poly.pdbx_strand_id
1 'polypeptide(L)'
;MLDGTPYTTTVDRTKLKPIREHFAKVAPKYKKFMSAVTGVKTDIFQSQIPGGMLSNMESQLKAQGAGDRMDEVLLEVPNVRKDAGYPPLVTPSSQIVGTQAVFNVLMGKYKVLTGEFADLMLGYYGECPGERDPEVVEKARAQTKKEPITQRPADLLAPEWDQLAEQAKGLTGFNGTEEDILTSAMFPQVAPKFFAERSQGPRNVGMTEEQVEEERRKAAGLDKALHEPIQYKVTINGQSRSVSVEPA
;
A
#
# COMPACT_ATOMS: atom_id res chain seq x y z
N MET A 1 13.21 28.56 -8.73
CA MET A 1 14.51 27.83 -8.76
C MET A 1 15.19 27.91 -10.12
N LEU A 2 14.45 28.02 -11.23
CA LEU A 2 15.04 28.14 -12.57
C LEU A 2 15.15 29.60 -13.07
N ASP A 3 14.44 30.54 -12.45
CA ASP A 3 14.55 31.98 -12.78
C ASP A 3 16.00 32.46 -12.61
N GLY A 4 16.53 33.15 -13.61
CA GLY A 4 17.90 33.65 -13.61
C GLY A 4 18.98 32.61 -13.97
N THR A 5 18.57 31.39 -14.35
CA THR A 5 19.46 30.34 -14.87
C THR A 5 19.27 30.18 -16.39
N PRO A 6 20.20 29.54 -17.11
CA PRO A 6 19.98 29.19 -18.53
C PRO A 6 18.90 28.12 -18.73
N TYR A 7 18.41 27.49 -17.66
CA TYR A 7 17.34 26.50 -17.72
C TYR A 7 15.97 27.18 -17.66
N THR A 8 15.12 26.92 -18.65
CA THR A 8 13.77 27.48 -18.73
C THR A 8 12.72 26.38 -18.85
N THR A 9 11.48 26.69 -18.44
CA THR A 9 10.32 25.79 -18.66
C THR A 9 9.19 26.58 -19.30
N THR A 10 8.29 25.88 -20.00
CA THR A 10 7.07 26.46 -20.56
C THR A 10 5.92 26.55 -19.54
N VAL A 11 6.18 26.24 -18.28
CA VAL A 11 5.16 26.21 -17.23
C VAL A 11 4.79 27.63 -16.81
N ASP A 12 3.54 28.00 -17.05
CA ASP A 12 2.95 29.23 -16.54
C ASP A 12 2.75 29.15 -15.01
N ARG A 13 3.59 29.87 -14.27
CA ARG A 13 3.57 29.90 -12.81
C ARG A 13 2.27 30.45 -12.24
N THR A 14 1.55 31.29 -12.99
CA THR A 14 0.28 31.86 -12.53
C THR A 14 -0.80 30.79 -12.41
N LYS A 15 -0.70 29.71 -13.20
CA LYS A 15 -1.63 28.56 -13.16
C LYS A 15 -1.34 27.57 -12.03
N LEU A 16 -0.13 27.59 -11.45
CA LEU A 16 0.24 26.63 -10.40
C LEU A 16 -0.52 26.87 -9.09
N LYS A 17 -0.78 28.13 -8.72
CA LYS A 17 -1.49 28.46 -7.48
C LYS A 17 -2.95 27.94 -7.48
N PRO A 18 -3.77 28.17 -8.52
CA PRO A 18 -5.10 27.56 -8.62
C PRO A 18 -5.10 26.03 -8.58
N ILE A 19 -4.15 25.37 -9.25
CA ILE A 19 -4.02 23.90 -9.24
C ILE A 19 -3.73 23.40 -7.83
N ARG A 20 -2.76 24.03 -7.14
CA ARG A 20 -2.43 23.70 -5.74
C ARG A 20 -3.65 23.89 -4.83
N GLU A 21 -4.37 24.99 -4.98
CA GLU A 21 -5.56 25.29 -4.17
C GLU A 21 -6.70 24.30 -4.43
N HIS A 22 -6.86 23.81 -5.66
CA HIS A 22 -7.78 22.72 -5.98
C HIS A 22 -7.39 21.44 -5.21
N PHE A 23 -6.15 20.97 -5.32
CA PHE A 23 -5.72 19.76 -4.61
C PHE A 23 -5.74 19.90 -3.09
N ALA A 24 -5.50 21.10 -2.55
CA ALA A 24 -5.64 21.38 -1.12
C ALA A 24 -7.09 21.21 -0.60
N LYS A 25 -8.10 21.41 -1.47
CA LYS A 25 -9.51 21.12 -1.14
C LYS A 25 -9.87 19.65 -1.32
N VAL A 26 -9.22 18.95 -2.24
CA VAL A 26 -9.47 17.52 -2.52
C VAL A 26 -8.81 16.62 -1.48
N ALA A 27 -7.56 16.88 -1.09
CA ALA A 27 -6.77 16.00 -0.23
C ALA A 27 -7.44 15.64 1.12
N PRO A 28 -8.11 16.56 1.85
CA PRO A 28 -8.80 16.23 3.09
C PRO A 28 -9.86 15.14 2.95
N LYS A 29 -10.50 15.03 1.77
CA LYS A 29 -11.51 13.99 1.49
C LYS A 29 -10.90 12.58 1.55
N TYR A 30 -9.59 12.44 1.38
CA TYR A 30 -8.89 11.15 1.34
C TYR A 30 -8.00 10.92 2.56
N LYS A 31 -8.18 11.68 3.64
CA LYS A 31 -7.35 11.62 4.86
C LYS A 31 -7.18 10.19 5.41
N LYS A 32 -8.22 9.36 5.33
CA LYS A 32 -8.20 7.95 5.78
C LYS A 32 -7.21 7.06 5.02
N PHE A 33 -6.81 7.46 3.80
CA PHE A 33 -5.86 6.75 2.95
C PHE A 33 -4.45 7.38 2.98
N MET A 34 -4.28 8.51 3.67
CA MET A 34 -2.97 9.14 3.78
C MET A 34 -2.11 8.36 4.78
N SER A 35 -0.84 8.17 4.42
CA SER A 35 0.13 7.53 5.31
C SER A 35 0.35 8.38 6.57
N ALA A 36 0.50 7.73 7.72
CA ALA A 36 0.98 8.38 8.94
C ALA A 36 2.43 8.87 8.80
N VAL A 37 3.17 8.30 7.84
CA VAL A 37 4.51 8.75 7.47
C VAL A 37 4.40 10.04 6.67
N THR A 38 4.55 11.17 7.34
CA THR A 38 4.58 12.51 6.74
C THR A 38 5.99 13.09 6.87
N GLY A 39 6.55 13.61 5.78
CA GLY A 39 7.86 14.27 5.76
C GLY A 39 9.03 13.41 5.27
N VAL A 40 10.25 13.89 5.53
CA VAL A 40 11.50 13.26 5.07
C VAL A 40 11.98 12.27 6.14
N LYS A 41 12.14 11.00 5.76
CA LYS A 41 12.76 9.97 6.60
C LYS A 41 14.12 9.58 6.04
N THR A 42 15.17 9.78 6.81
CA THR A 42 16.56 9.46 6.43
C THR A 42 16.87 7.97 6.51
N ASP A 43 16.08 7.19 7.25
CA ASP A 43 16.26 5.74 7.41
C ASP A 43 16.07 4.96 6.09
N ILE A 44 15.58 5.64 5.04
CA ILE A 44 15.55 5.12 3.67
C ILE A 44 16.94 4.80 3.13
N PHE A 45 17.99 5.50 3.58
CA PHE A 45 19.37 5.21 3.15
C PHE A 45 19.87 3.86 3.67
N GLN A 46 19.32 3.38 4.78
CA GLN A 46 19.65 2.08 5.36
C GLN A 46 18.73 0.98 4.81
N SER A 47 17.42 1.21 4.86
CA SER A 47 16.42 0.20 4.49
C SER A 47 16.23 0.05 2.97
N GLN A 48 16.42 1.13 2.20
CA GLN A 48 16.13 1.23 0.76
C GLN A 48 14.70 0.84 0.38
N ILE A 49 13.77 0.92 1.33
CA ILE A 49 12.38 0.52 1.15
C ILE A 49 11.58 1.70 0.61
N PRO A 50 10.89 1.56 -0.54
CA PRO A 50 9.99 2.59 -1.05
C PRO A 50 8.88 2.91 -0.04
N GLY A 51 8.50 4.19 0.09
CA GLY A 51 7.52 4.63 1.10
C GLY A 51 6.17 3.88 1.06
N GLY A 52 5.66 3.57 -0.13
CA GLY A 52 4.41 2.81 -0.28
C GLY A 52 4.51 1.36 0.22
N MET A 53 5.71 0.76 0.14
CA MET A 53 5.96 -0.58 0.66
C MET A 53 6.00 -0.60 2.19
N LEU A 54 6.55 0.44 2.83
CA LEU A 54 6.54 0.58 4.29
C LEU A 54 5.12 0.57 4.86
N SER A 55 4.21 1.37 4.29
CA SER A 55 2.81 1.41 4.73
C SER A 55 2.10 0.07 4.57
N ASN A 56 2.41 -0.67 3.50
CA ASN A 56 1.81 -1.98 3.27
C ASN A 56 2.31 -3.02 4.30
N MET A 57 3.61 -3.06 4.57
CA MET A 57 4.17 -3.96 5.60
C MET A 57 3.64 -3.63 6.99
N GLU A 58 3.49 -2.34 7.33
CA GLU A 58 2.90 -1.92 8.61
C GLU A 58 1.46 -2.44 8.75
N SER A 59 0.67 -2.33 7.69
CA SER A 59 -0.69 -2.87 7.66
C SER A 59 -0.71 -4.39 7.82
N GLN A 60 0.20 -5.12 7.17
CA GLN A 60 0.31 -6.58 7.27
C GLN A 60 0.68 -7.03 8.69
N LEU A 61 1.67 -6.37 9.31
CA LEU A 61 2.09 -6.67 10.68
C LEU A 61 0.98 -6.38 11.70
N LYS A 62 0.30 -5.24 11.57
CA LYS A 62 -0.84 -4.90 12.44
C LYS A 62 -1.97 -5.91 12.33
N ALA A 63 -2.30 -6.35 11.11
CA ALA A 63 -3.34 -7.37 10.89
C ALA A 63 -3.01 -8.71 11.56
N GLN A 64 -1.72 -9.01 11.76
CA GLN A 64 -1.25 -10.22 12.43
C GLN A 64 -0.91 -10.00 13.93
N GLY A 65 -1.22 -8.81 14.48
CA GLY A 65 -0.95 -8.49 15.88
C GLY A 65 0.54 -8.30 16.21
N ALA A 66 1.40 -8.10 15.21
CA ALA A 66 2.85 -7.99 15.33
C ALA A 66 3.38 -6.61 14.90
N GLY A 67 2.57 -5.55 15.10
CA GLY A 67 2.89 -4.19 14.66
C GLY A 67 4.15 -3.59 15.29
N ASP A 68 4.57 -4.10 16.45
CA ASP A 68 5.79 -3.75 17.17
C ASP A 68 7.07 -4.31 16.53
N ARG A 69 6.94 -5.26 15.60
CA ARG A 69 8.09 -5.96 14.96
C ARG A 69 8.55 -5.31 13.65
N MET A 70 8.14 -4.08 13.37
CA MET A 70 8.52 -3.37 12.14
C MET A 70 10.05 -3.24 12.01
N ASP A 71 10.74 -2.87 13.09
CA ASP A 71 12.20 -2.68 13.05
C ASP A 71 12.94 -3.98 12.73
N GLU A 72 12.45 -5.13 13.22
CA GLU A 72 12.99 -6.45 12.86
C GLU A 72 12.83 -6.73 11.36
N VAL A 73 11.67 -6.38 10.78
CA VAL A 73 11.42 -6.55 9.34
C VAL A 73 12.35 -5.65 8.52
N LEU A 74 12.56 -4.40 8.93
CA LEU A 74 13.47 -3.47 8.24
C LEU A 74 14.92 -3.98 8.24
N LEU A 75 15.35 -4.66 9.30
CA LEU A 75 16.67 -5.29 9.37
C LEU A 75 16.77 -6.56 8.53
N GLU A 76 15.66 -7.28 8.32
CA GLU A 76 15.63 -8.52 7.56
C GLU A 76 15.55 -8.30 6.05
N VAL A 77 14.93 -7.20 5.59
CA VAL A 77 14.80 -6.89 4.15
C VAL A 77 16.14 -6.88 3.39
N PRO A 78 17.22 -6.23 3.89
CA PRO A 78 18.53 -6.30 3.25
C PRO A 78 19.10 -7.72 3.14
N ASN A 79 18.84 -8.59 4.13
CA ASN A 79 19.28 -9.99 4.11
C ASN A 79 18.54 -10.76 3.03
N VAL A 80 17.21 -10.63 2.98
CA VAL A 80 16.39 -11.29 1.95
C VAL A 80 16.75 -10.80 0.56
N ARG A 81 16.99 -9.49 0.40
CA ARG A 81 17.45 -8.92 -0.87
C ARG A 81 18.80 -9.48 -1.30
N LYS A 82 19.74 -9.62 -0.37
CA LYS A 82 21.06 -10.22 -0.64
C LYS A 82 20.90 -11.67 -1.09
N ASP A 83 20.15 -12.46 -0.33
CA ASP A 83 19.93 -13.88 -0.62
C ASP A 83 19.21 -14.08 -1.97
N ALA A 84 18.41 -13.09 -2.41
CA ALA A 84 17.77 -13.08 -3.73
C ALA A 84 18.65 -12.54 -4.88
N GLY A 85 19.93 -12.25 -4.66
CA GLY A 85 20.83 -11.75 -5.71
C GLY A 85 20.71 -10.25 -5.98
N TYR A 86 20.38 -9.45 -4.98
CA TYR A 86 20.30 -7.98 -5.04
C TYR A 86 19.37 -7.40 -6.12
N PRO A 87 18.12 -7.87 -6.27
CA PRO A 87 17.17 -7.21 -7.17
C PRO A 87 17.00 -5.73 -6.76
N PRO A 88 16.83 -4.80 -7.72
CA PRO A 88 16.34 -3.46 -7.42
C PRO A 88 15.00 -3.56 -6.70
N LEU A 89 14.80 -2.83 -5.59
CA LEU A 89 13.55 -2.86 -4.84
C LEU A 89 12.53 -1.91 -5.48
N VAL A 90 11.83 -2.43 -6.50
CA VAL A 90 10.71 -1.76 -7.18
C VAL A 90 9.57 -2.76 -7.35
N THR A 91 8.36 -2.33 -7.69
CA THR A 91 7.29 -3.30 -7.96
C THR A 91 7.65 -4.15 -9.19
N PRO A 92 7.60 -5.49 -9.12
CA PRO A 92 7.07 -6.32 -8.02
C PRO A 92 8.09 -6.76 -6.94
N SER A 93 9.39 -6.76 -7.24
CA SER A 93 10.45 -7.30 -6.36
C SER A 93 10.47 -6.70 -4.95
N SER A 94 10.13 -5.42 -4.79
CA SER A 94 10.03 -4.77 -3.48
C SER A 94 9.00 -5.48 -2.58
N GLN A 95 7.79 -5.71 -3.07
CA GLN A 95 6.75 -6.41 -2.30
C GLN A 95 7.15 -7.85 -2.01
N ILE A 96 7.73 -8.54 -2.98
CA ILE A 96 8.17 -9.94 -2.85
C ILE A 96 9.21 -10.08 -1.72
N VAL A 97 10.25 -9.26 -1.74
CA VAL A 97 11.30 -9.25 -0.72
C VAL A 97 10.74 -8.85 0.66
N GLY A 98 9.89 -7.83 0.72
CA GLY A 98 9.32 -7.39 2.00
C GLY A 98 8.39 -8.39 2.66
N THR A 99 7.49 -9.00 1.88
CA THR A 99 6.59 -10.02 2.42
C THR A 99 7.37 -11.25 2.87
N GLN A 100 8.43 -11.64 2.14
CA GLN A 100 9.31 -12.71 2.61
C GLN A 100 10.06 -12.31 3.91
N ALA A 101 10.50 -11.06 4.06
CA ALA A 101 11.11 -10.59 5.30
C ALA A 101 10.12 -10.63 6.48
N VAL A 102 8.86 -10.25 6.28
CA VAL A 102 7.79 -10.41 7.27
C VAL A 102 7.64 -11.89 7.66
N PHE A 103 7.62 -12.81 6.69
CA PHE A 103 7.54 -14.25 6.95
C PHE A 103 8.75 -14.76 7.75
N ASN A 104 9.95 -14.31 7.42
CA ASN A 104 11.17 -14.69 8.13
C ASN A 104 11.13 -14.23 9.59
N VAL A 105 10.65 -13.02 9.86
CA VAL A 105 10.51 -12.46 11.21
C VAL A 105 9.45 -13.21 12.02
N LEU A 106 8.27 -13.46 11.43
CA LEU A 106 7.15 -14.08 12.13
C LEU A 106 7.29 -15.59 12.32
N MET A 107 7.85 -16.29 11.33
CA MET A 107 7.84 -17.76 11.27
C MET A 107 9.23 -18.38 11.36
N GLY A 108 10.29 -17.56 11.21
CA GLY A 108 11.68 -17.98 11.15
C GLY A 108 12.22 -18.00 9.71
N LYS A 109 13.51 -17.68 9.57
CA LYS A 109 14.20 -17.49 8.28
C LYS A 109 13.98 -18.65 7.32
N TYR A 110 13.28 -18.38 6.22
CA TYR A 110 12.97 -19.33 5.14
C TYR A 110 12.43 -20.69 5.61
N LYS A 111 11.63 -20.69 6.68
CA LYS A 111 10.82 -21.87 7.03
C LYS A 111 9.62 -22.03 6.10
N VAL A 112 9.08 -20.90 5.66
CA VAL A 112 7.99 -20.81 4.68
C VAL A 112 8.40 -19.77 3.65
N LEU A 113 8.40 -20.14 2.37
CA LEU A 113 8.60 -19.20 1.27
C LEU A 113 7.25 -18.74 0.74
N THR A 114 7.11 -17.46 0.40
CA THR A 114 5.97 -17.04 -0.43
C THR A 114 6.11 -17.62 -1.82
N GLY A 115 4.99 -17.82 -2.52
CA GLY A 115 5.02 -18.35 -3.90
C GLY A 115 5.82 -17.45 -4.83
N GLU A 116 5.62 -16.14 -4.71
CA GLU A 116 6.30 -15.14 -5.53
C GLU A 116 7.79 -15.03 -5.21
N PHE A 117 8.21 -15.21 -3.95
CA PHE A 117 9.62 -15.24 -3.60
C PHE A 117 10.29 -16.52 -4.11
N ALA A 118 9.62 -17.68 -4.00
CA ALA A 118 10.12 -18.90 -4.60
C ALA A 118 10.28 -18.77 -6.13
N ASP A 119 9.31 -18.16 -6.81
CA ASP A 119 9.37 -17.90 -8.25
C ASP A 119 10.50 -16.90 -8.61
N LEU A 120 10.74 -15.87 -7.79
CA LEU A 120 11.89 -14.97 -7.93
C LEU A 120 13.22 -15.72 -7.80
N MET A 121 13.32 -16.63 -6.82
CA MET A 121 14.51 -17.45 -6.60
C MET A 121 14.79 -18.42 -7.74
N LEU A 122 13.74 -18.84 -8.45
CA LEU A 122 13.83 -19.75 -9.60
C LEU A 122 13.94 -19.02 -10.94
N GLY A 123 14.02 -17.68 -10.95
CA GLY A 123 14.21 -16.90 -12.18
C GLY A 123 12.93 -16.56 -12.96
N TYR A 124 11.74 -16.86 -12.43
CA TYR A 124 10.46 -16.55 -13.09
C TYR A 124 10.11 -15.05 -13.14
N TYR A 125 10.93 -14.20 -12.51
CA TYR A 125 10.88 -12.73 -12.64
C TYR A 125 12.06 -12.16 -13.47
N GLY A 126 12.85 -13.03 -14.08
CA GLY A 126 14.08 -12.67 -14.79
C GLY A 126 15.33 -12.83 -13.93
N GLU A 127 16.46 -12.35 -14.46
CA GLU A 127 17.77 -12.52 -13.83
C GLU A 127 18.11 -11.40 -12.85
N CYS A 128 18.58 -11.79 -11.66
CA CYS A 128 19.03 -10.85 -10.64
C CYS A 128 20.49 -10.43 -10.90
N PRO A 129 20.91 -9.21 -10.49
CA PRO A 129 22.28 -8.74 -10.73
C PRO A 129 23.40 -9.56 -10.06
N GLY A 130 23.08 -10.23 -8.95
CA GLY A 130 24.00 -11.07 -8.19
C GLY A 130 23.51 -12.51 -8.06
N GLU A 131 24.36 -13.36 -7.53
CA GLU A 131 24.04 -14.76 -7.28
C GLU A 131 22.96 -14.91 -6.21
N ARG A 132 22.03 -15.83 -6.46
CA ARG A 132 20.99 -16.23 -5.52
C ARG A 132 21.55 -17.26 -4.55
N ASP A 133 21.12 -17.22 -3.29
CA ASP A 133 21.52 -18.20 -2.27
C ASP A 133 21.09 -19.63 -2.70
N PRO A 134 22.04 -20.56 -2.88
CA PRO A 134 21.73 -21.89 -3.41
C PRO A 134 20.85 -22.73 -2.48
N GLU A 135 20.95 -22.57 -1.15
CA GLU A 135 20.10 -23.31 -0.22
C GLU A 135 18.63 -22.85 -0.33
N VAL A 136 18.43 -21.55 -0.56
CA VAL A 136 17.10 -20.96 -0.72
C VAL A 136 16.51 -21.31 -2.09
N VAL A 137 17.33 -21.37 -3.15
CA VAL A 137 16.91 -21.90 -4.47
C VAL A 137 16.44 -23.35 -4.34
N GLU A 138 17.17 -24.19 -3.62
CA GLU A 138 16.77 -25.59 -3.40
C GLU A 138 15.46 -25.72 -2.61
N LYS A 139 15.25 -24.88 -1.59
CA LYS A 139 13.96 -24.80 -0.89
C LYS A 139 12.82 -24.35 -1.81
N ALA A 140 13.06 -23.36 -2.65
CA ALA A 140 12.08 -22.87 -3.62
C ALA A 140 11.67 -23.96 -4.62
N ARG A 141 12.65 -24.70 -5.15
CA ARG A 141 12.42 -25.86 -6.02
C ARG A 141 11.63 -26.94 -5.30
N ALA A 142 12.02 -27.30 -4.08
CA ALA A 142 11.33 -28.32 -3.29
C ALA A 142 9.88 -27.96 -2.98
N GLN A 143 9.59 -26.67 -2.71
CA GLN A 143 8.26 -26.17 -2.40
C GLN A 143 7.37 -26.09 -3.65
N THR A 144 7.86 -25.50 -4.74
CA THR A 144 7.06 -25.21 -5.94
C THR A 144 7.01 -26.37 -6.92
N LYS A 145 7.96 -27.31 -6.83
CA LYS A 145 8.20 -28.37 -7.82
C LYS A 145 8.52 -27.83 -9.23
N LYS A 146 9.00 -26.57 -9.32
CA LYS A 146 9.47 -25.93 -10.54
C LYS A 146 11.00 -25.96 -10.59
N GLU A 147 11.57 -26.13 -11.77
CA GLU A 147 13.01 -26.01 -11.97
C GLU A 147 13.41 -24.54 -12.17
N PRO A 148 14.65 -24.15 -11.79
CA PRO A 148 15.18 -22.83 -12.12
C PRO A 148 15.23 -22.60 -13.64
N ILE A 149 14.92 -21.37 -14.06
CA ILE A 149 14.97 -20.95 -15.46
C ILE A 149 16.00 -19.84 -15.66
N THR A 150 16.58 -19.77 -16.86
CA THR A 150 17.56 -18.73 -17.24
C THR A 150 17.12 -17.89 -18.44
N GLN A 151 16.05 -18.32 -19.13
CA GLN A 151 15.46 -17.61 -20.26
C GLN A 151 14.41 -16.59 -19.80
N ARG A 152 13.89 -15.78 -20.74
CA ARG A 152 12.81 -14.84 -20.44
C ARG A 152 11.57 -15.62 -19.99
N PRO A 153 11.00 -15.38 -18.80
CA PRO A 153 9.90 -16.18 -18.26
C PRO A 153 8.69 -16.27 -19.20
N ALA A 154 8.39 -15.20 -19.93
CA ALA A 154 7.29 -15.15 -20.88
C ALA A 154 7.49 -16.04 -22.13
N ASP A 155 8.70 -16.56 -22.38
CA ASP A 155 8.92 -17.56 -23.44
C ASP A 155 8.34 -18.94 -23.07
N LEU A 156 8.04 -19.16 -21.78
CA LEU A 156 7.39 -20.38 -21.27
C LEU A 156 5.87 -20.30 -21.26
N LEU A 157 5.29 -19.13 -21.59
CA LEU A 157 3.85 -18.91 -21.56
C LEU A 157 3.28 -19.10 -22.97
N ALA A 158 2.28 -19.97 -23.10
CA ALA A 158 1.51 -20.05 -24.33
C ALA A 158 0.63 -18.79 -24.51
N PRO A 159 0.39 -18.33 -25.74
CA PRO A 159 -0.61 -17.29 -25.99
C PRO A 159 -1.98 -17.72 -25.44
N GLU A 160 -2.59 -16.85 -24.63
CA GLU A 160 -3.81 -17.17 -23.86
C GLU A 160 -5.02 -16.29 -24.24
N TRP A 161 -4.90 -15.42 -25.26
CA TRP A 161 -5.94 -14.46 -25.63
C TRP A 161 -7.30 -15.11 -25.90
N ASP A 162 -7.37 -16.11 -26.77
CA ASP A 162 -8.65 -16.74 -27.15
C ASP A 162 -9.33 -17.41 -25.95
N GLN A 163 -8.54 -18.03 -25.07
CA GLN A 163 -9.04 -18.63 -23.83
C GLN A 163 -9.60 -17.57 -22.88
N LEU A 164 -8.85 -16.48 -22.66
CA LEU A 164 -9.27 -15.38 -21.77
C LEU A 164 -10.50 -14.65 -22.33
N ALA A 165 -10.56 -14.44 -23.64
CA ALA A 165 -11.70 -13.84 -24.31
C ALA A 165 -12.96 -14.69 -24.10
N GLU A 166 -12.86 -16.02 -24.21
CA GLU A 166 -14.00 -16.91 -23.97
C GLU A 166 -14.42 -16.93 -22.50
N GLN A 167 -13.46 -16.93 -21.57
CA GLN A 167 -13.75 -16.83 -20.13
C GLN A 167 -14.46 -15.51 -19.78
N ALA A 168 -14.01 -14.39 -20.36
CA ALA A 168 -14.59 -13.07 -20.12
C ALA A 168 -16.04 -12.97 -20.58
N LYS A 169 -16.42 -13.59 -21.71
CA LYS A 169 -17.81 -13.66 -22.18
C LYS A 169 -18.76 -14.33 -21.18
N GLY A 170 -18.24 -15.24 -20.37
CA GLY A 170 -19.00 -15.92 -19.31
C GLY A 170 -19.23 -15.07 -18.07
N LEU A 171 -18.59 -13.89 -17.95
CA LEU A 171 -18.70 -13.05 -16.76
C LEU A 171 -19.95 -12.17 -16.80
N THR A 172 -20.72 -12.21 -15.72
CA THR A 172 -21.86 -11.30 -15.52
C THR A 172 -21.41 -9.85 -15.58
N GLY A 173 -22.05 -9.05 -16.45
CA GLY A 173 -21.75 -7.63 -16.61
C GLY A 173 -20.62 -7.33 -17.59
N PHE A 174 -20.01 -8.34 -18.24
CA PHE A 174 -19.13 -8.17 -19.39
C PHE A 174 -19.83 -7.37 -20.50
N ASN A 175 -19.18 -6.36 -21.06
CA ASN A 175 -19.78 -5.47 -22.07
C ASN A 175 -19.41 -5.80 -23.52
N GLY A 176 -18.64 -6.86 -23.78
CA GLY A 176 -18.21 -7.23 -25.13
C GLY A 176 -16.91 -6.58 -25.60
N THR A 177 -16.22 -5.80 -24.78
CA THR A 177 -15.02 -5.03 -25.18
C THR A 177 -13.71 -5.76 -24.87
N GLU A 178 -12.66 -5.42 -25.63
CA GLU A 178 -11.30 -5.89 -25.38
C GLU A 178 -10.76 -5.39 -24.02
N GLU A 179 -11.20 -4.20 -23.58
CA GLU A 179 -10.86 -3.66 -22.26
C GLU A 179 -11.37 -4.54 -21.12
N ASP A 180 -12.57 -5.12 -21.24
CA ASP A 180 -13.09 -6.06 -20.23
C ASP A 180 -12.33 -7.40 -20.28
N ILE A 181 -11.92 -7.86 -21.47
CA ILE A 181 -11.04 -9.04 -21.60
C ILE A 181 -9.73 -8.80 -20.86
N LEU A 182 -9.04 -7.69 -21.16
CA LEU A 182 -7.79 -7.29 -20.49
C LEU A 182 -7.97 -7.07 -18.99
N THR A 183 -9.07 -6.46 -18.56
CA THR A 183 -9.37 -6.26 -17.13
C THR A 183 -9.54 -7.58 -16.41
N SER A 184 -10.24 -8.55 -17.02
CA SER A 184 -10.39 -9.89 -16.44
C SER A 184 -9.10 -10.71 -16.47
N ALA A 185 -8.25 -10.52 -17.48
CA ALA A 185 -6.92 -11.14 -17.55
C ALA A 185 -5.99 -10.63 -16.44
N MET A 186 -5.95 -9.31 -16.22
CA MET A 186 -5.10 -8.69 -15.20
C MET A 186 -5.61 -8.93 -13.77
N PHE A 187 -6.93 -9.01 -13.59
CA PHE A 187 -7.56 -9.10 -12.27
C PHE A 187 -8.69 -10.14 -12.21
N PRO A 188 -8.42 -11.44 -12.45
CA PRO A 188 -9.45 -12.45 -12.62
C PRO A 188 -10.36 -12.64 -11.39
N GLN A 189 -9.87 -12.33 -10.20
CA GLN A 189 -10.64 -12.41 -8.94
C GLN A 189 -11.46 -11.14 -8.65
N VAL A 190 -11.09 -10.00 -9.24
CA VAL A 190 -11.72 -8.69 -8.97
C VAL A 190 -12.72 -8.33 -10.06
N ALA A 191 -12.39 -8.63 -11.31
CA ALA A 191 -13.18 -8.27 -12.48
C ALA A 191 -14.64 -8.75 -12.42
N PRO A 192 -14.97 -10.00 -12.01
CA PRO A 192 -16.36 -10.46 -12.00
C PRO A 192 -17.29 -9.60 -11.14
N LYS A 193 -16.83 -9.24 -9.94
CA LYS A 193 -17.60 -8.36 -9.04
C LYS A 193 -17.66 -6.94 -9.58
N PHE A 194 -16.55 -6.43 -10.10
CA PHE A 194 -16.48 -5.09 -10.68
C PHE A 194 -17.45 -4.94 -11.86
N PHE A 195 -17.50 -5.91 -12.76
CA PHE A 195 -18.40 -5.90 -13.92
C PHE A 195 -19.87 -5.97 -13.50
N ALA A 196 -20.21 -6.85 -12.55
CA ALA A 196 -21.58 -6.98 -12.04
C ALA A 196 -22.09 -5.70 -11.35
N GLU A 197 -21.20 -4.93 -10.72
CA GLU A 197 -21.55 -3.71 -9.99
C GLU A 197 -21.40 -2.43 -10.83
N ARG A 198 -20.79 -2.50 -12.02
CA ARG A 198 -20.45 -1.32 -12.85
C ARG A 198 -21.64 -0.42 -13.18
N SER A 199 -22.82 -1.01 -13.40
CA SER A 199 -24.05 -0.26 -13.70
C SER A 199 -24.53 0.62 -12.54
N GLN A 200 -24.03 0.41 -11.32
CA GLN A 200 -24.30 1.25 -10.15
C GLN A 200 -23.55 2.60 -10.21
N GLY A 201 -22.68 2.79 -11.20
CA GLY A 201 -21.89 4.01 -11.38
C GLY A 201 -20.61 4.03 -10.53
N PRO A 202 -19.82 5.11 -10.65
CA PRO A 202 -18.56 5.23 -9.95
C PRO A 202 -18.75 5.31 -8.43
N ARG A 203 -18.00 4.50 -7.69
CA ARG A 203 -17.96 4.57 -6.23
C ARG A 203 -16.99 5.65 -5.78
N ASN A 204 -17.49 6.65 -5.05
CA ASN A 204 -16.63 7.63 -4.39
C ASN A 204 -16.23 7.12 -3.00
N VAL A 205 -14.92 6.93 -2.78
CA VAL A 205 -14.35 6.50 -1.50
C VAL A 205 -13.88 7.67 -0.63
N GLY A 206 -13.91 8.90 -1.16
CA GLY A 206 -13.59 10.10 -0.41
C GLY A 206 -14.72 10.49 0.55
N MET A 207 -14.34 11.10 1.65
CA MET A 207 -15.27 11.68 2.62
C MET A 207 -16.09 12.79 1.97
N THR A 208 -17.36 12.91 2.38
CA THR A 208 -18.20 14.06 2.03
C THR A 208 -17.66 15.33 2.70
N GLU A 209 -18.08 16.49 2.21
CA GLU A 209 -17.64 17.78 2.80
C GLU A 209 -18.09 17.92 4.26
N GLU A 210 -19.27 17.42 4.57
CA GLU A 210 -19.80 17.33 5.94
C GLU A 210 -18.92 16.46 6.84
N GLN A 211 -18.52 15.27 6.36
CA GLN A 211 -17.64 14.37 7.10
C GLN A 211 -16.25 14.98 7.34
N VAL A 212 -15.71 15.71 6.37
CA VAL A 212 -14.43 16.41 6.51
C VAL A 212 -14.53 17.50 7.58
N GLU A 213 -15.61 18.29 7.59
CA GLU A 213 -15.80 19.35 8.57
C GLU A 213 -16.05 18.79 9.98
N GLU A 214 -16.80 17.69 10.10
CA GLU A 214 -16.98 16.97 11.36
C GLU A 214 -15.63 16.50 11.93
N GLU A 215 -14.78 15.88 11.11
CA GLU A 215 -13.44 15.47 11.56
C GLU A 215 -12.55 16.66 11.94
N ARG A 216 -12.66 17.79 11.22
CA ARG A 216 -11.94 19.01 11.55
C ARG A 216 -12.39 19.55 12.92
N ARG A 217 -13.70 19.61 13.16
CA ARG A 217 -14.27 20.04 14.45
C ARG A 217 -13.82 19.14 15.60
N LYS A 218 -13.84 17.83 15.41
CA LYS A 218 -13.33 16.84 16.38
C LYS A 218 -11.86 17.04 16.69
N ALA A 219 -11.02 17.20 15.65
CA ALA A 219 -9.59 17.44 15.81
C ALA A 219 -9.28 18.77 16.52
N ALA A 220 -10.11 19.80 16.30
CA ALA A 220 -10.02 21.09 16.98
C ALA A 220 -10.59 21.08 18.42
N GLY A 221 -11.12 19.95 18.90
CA GLY A 221 -11.73 19.84 20.22
C GLY A 221 -13.07 20.56 20.35
N LEU A 222 -13.68 20.99 19.24
CA LEU A 222 -14.94 21.75 19.22
C LEU A 222 -16.18 20.90 19.54
N ASP A 223 -16.05 19.57 19.53
CA ASP A 223 -17.07 18.63 20.04
C ASP A 223 -17.07 18.50 21.57
N LYS A 224 -16.05 19.06 22.25
CA LYS A 224 -16.01 19.17 23.72
C LYS A 224 -16.50 20.53 24.21
N ALA A 225 -16.98 21.39 23.32
CA ALA A 225 -17.67 22.60 23.74
C ALA A 225 -18.93 22.16 24.49
N LEU A 226 -19.06 22.59 25.75
CA LEU A 226 -20.29 22.42 26.50
C LEU A 226 -21.42 23.05 25.67
N HIS A 227 -22.40 22.26 25.27
CA HIS A 227 -23.60 22.78 24.58
C HIS A 227 -24.74 23.03 25.57
N GLU A 228 -24.65 22.47 26.78
CA GLU A 228 -25.59 22.63 27.88
C GLU A 228 -24.80 22.78 29.19
N PRO A 229 -25.37 23.46 30.21
CA PRO A 229 -24.74 23.56 31.53
C PRO A 229 -24.47 22.18 32.14
N ILE A 230 -23.23 21.93 32.56
CA ILE A 230 -22.88 20.71 33.29
C ILE A 230 -22.62 21.05 34.76
N GLN A 231 -23.27 20.31 35.67
CA GLN A 231 -23.02 20.40 37.10
C GLN A 231 -21.97 19.38 37.54
N TYR A 232 -20.95 19.87 38.23
CA TYR A 232 -19.94 19.07 38.90
C TYR A 232 -20.12 19.16 40.41
N LYS A 233 -19.98 18.02 41.10
CA LYS A 233 -19.82 18.00 42.56
C LYS A 233 -18.33 17.90 42.87
N VAL A 234 -17.73 19.00 43.28
CA VAL A 234 -16.28 19.08 43.55
C VAL A 234 -16.06 18.98 45.05
N THR A 235 -15.22 18.02 45.47
CA THR A 235 -14.86 17.85 46.88
C THR A 235 -13.41 18.28 47.10
N ILE A 236 -13.21 19.28 47.96
CA ILE A 236 -11.88 19.74 48.36
C ILE A 236 -11.82 19.69 49.88
N ASN A 237 -10.80 19.03 50.43
CA ASN A 237 -10.59 18.87 51.88
C ASN A 237 -11.83 18.35 52.62
N GLY A 238 -12.54 17.37 52.04
CA GLY A 238 -13.71 16.73 52.65
C GLY A 238 -15.01 17.54 52.56
N GLN A 239 -14.99 18.77 52.01
CA GLN A 239 -16.19 19.55 51.75
C GLN A 239 -16.57 19.48 50.28
N SER A 240 -17.77 18.99 49.99
CA SER A 240 -18.33 18.98 48.63
C SER A 240 -19.10 20.25 48.34
N ARG A 241 -18.87 20.85 47.16
CA ARG A 241 -19.67 21.96 46.61
C ARG A 241 -20.10 21.62 45.19
N SER A 242 -21.33 21.97 44.84
CA SER A 242 -21.82 21.88 43.47
C SER A 242 -21.40 23.13 42.70
N VAL A 243 -20.81 22.94 41.53
CA VAL A 243 -20.36 24.00 40.62
C VAL A 243 -21.01 23.76 39.27
N SER A 244 -21.62 24.79 38.68
CA SER A 244 -22.15 24.75 37.32
C SER A 244 -21.14 25.37 36.37
N VAL A 245 -20.83 24.70 35.26
CA VAL A 245 -20.04 25.26 34.16
C VAL A 245 -20.95 25.40 32.96
N GLU A 246 -21.12 26.64 32.49
CA GLU A 246 -21.99 26.98 31.38
C GLU A 246 -21.18 27.19 30.09
N PRO A 247 -21.79 26.99 28.91
CA PRO A 247 -21.21 27.40 27.63
C PRO A 247 -20.89 28.90 27.65
N ALA A 248 -19.74 29.30 27.08
CA ALA A 248 -19.37 30.71 26.92
C ALA A 248 -20.09 31.36 25.73
#